data_AF-A0A0D6LG72-F1
#
_entry.id   AF-A0A0D6LG72-F1
#
_cell.length_a   1.000
_cell.length_b   1.000
_cell.length_c   1.000
_cell.angle_alpha   90.00
_cell.angle_beta   90.00
_cell.angle_gamma   90.00
#
_symmetry.space_group_name_H-M   'P 1'
#
loop_
_entity.id
_entity.type
_entity.pdbx_description
1 polymer ?
#
loop_
_entity_poly.entity_id
_entity_poly.type
_entity_poly.pdbx_seq_one_letter_code
_entity_poly.pdbx_strand_id
1 'polypeptide(L)'
;MNLGMKVLLALVVFTGYLLQLYTLTESLRPSLIRFAESRATDTRRLTLVTDYALRCGIVLVSFLLAVLIPNLEDLIPLVGVTAGMLLALIIPATVDVTTFLPVYLEEKRYKDIVTLLIDNTFFFSLGVFFVVAGLDTNIRHLLG
;
A
#
# COMPACT_ATOMS: atom_id res chain seq x y z
N MET A 1 0.43 27.56 19.48
CA MET A 1 0.84 26.22 19.95
C MET A 1 1.93 26.39 20.99
N ASN A 2 1.72 25.90 22.22
CA ASN A 2 2.71 25.96 23.30
C ASN A 2 3.94 25.12 22.92
N LEU A 3 5.14 25.57 23.32
CA LEU A 3 6.41 24.88 23.02
C LEU A 3 6.36 23.38 23.37
N GLY A 4 5.72 23.02 24.48
CA GLY A 4 5.54 21.63 24.91
C GLY A 4 4.77 20.75 23.91
N MET A 5 3.75 21.27 23.23
CA MET A 5 3.02 20.51 22.19
C MET A 5 3.89 20.24 20.97
N LYS A 6 4.71 21.22 20.56
CA LYS A 6 5.64 21.04 19.43
C LYS A 6 6.70 20.00 19.74
N VAL A 7 7.26 20.02 20.96
CA VAL A 7 8.25 19.04 21.41
C VAL A 7 7.64 17.64 21.49
N LEU A 8 6.44 17.51 22.06
CA LEU A 8 5.74 16.23 22.14
C LEU A 8 5.42 15.66 20.75
N LEU A 9 4.91 16.49 19.84
CA LEU A 9 4.60 16.09 18.47
C LEU A 9 5.86 15.67 17.71
N ALA A 10 6.96 16.43 17.84
CA ALA A 10 8.23 16.06 17.24
C ALA A 10 8.75 14.71 17.75
N LEU A 11 8.64 14.44 19.06
CA LEU A 11 9.07 13.18 19.67
C LEU A 11 8.24 11.99 19.16
N VAL A 12 6.91 12.17 19.08
CA VAL A 12 6.00 11.15 18.55
C VAL A 12 6.29 10.86 17.09
N VAL A 13 6.44 11.89 16.25
CA VAL A 13 6.74 11.73 14.82
C VAL A 13 8.10 11.07 14.61
N PHE A 14 9.12 11.47 15.37
CA PHE A 14 10.45 10.85 15.30
C PHE A 14 10.41 9.36 15.65
N THR A 15 9.74 9.01 16.74
CA THR A 15 9.62 7.62 17.19
C THR A 15 8.78 6.79 16.22
N GLY A 16 7.65 7.34 15.75
CA GLY A 16 6.78 6.69 14.77
C GLY A 16 7.50 6.41 13.45
N TYR A 17 8.30 7.36 12.97
CA TYR A 17 9.09 7.19 11.76
C TYR A 17 10.13 6.06 11.88
N LEU A 18 10.80 5.94 13.03
CA LEU A 18 11.73 4.83 13.27
C LEU A 18 11.04 3.46 13.21
N LEU A 19 9.86 3.35 13.83
CA LEU A 19 9.08 2.12 13.82
C LEU A 19 8.57 1.79 12.41
N GLN A 20 8.04 2.78 11.70
CA GLN A 20 7.56 2.62 10.32
C GLN A 20 8.70 2.18 9.38
N LEU A 21 9.89 2.78 9.49
CA LEU A 21 11.03 2.39 8.67
C LEU A 21 11.45 0.93 8.91
N TYR A 22 11.43 0.49 10.17
CA TYR A 22 11.72 -0.89 10.54
C TYR A 22 10.69 -1.87 9.97
N THR A 23 9.39 -1.62 10.19
CA THR A 23 8.32 -2.50 9.72
C THR A 23 8.22 -2.53 8.20
N LEU A 24 8.42 -1.40 7.53
CA LEU A 24 8.46 -1.32 6.06
C LEU A 24 9.63 -2.13 5.49
N THR A 25 10.82 -2.01 6.09
CA THR A 25 11.99 -2.77 5.65
C THR A 25 11.73 -4.27 5.82
N GLU A 26 11.25 -4.69 6.98
CA GLU A 26 11.00 -6.11 7.26
C GLU A 26 9.90 -6.71 6.37
N SER A 27 8.85 -5.94 6.08
CA SER A 27 7.74 -6.40 5.23
C SER A 27 8.10 -6.42 3.73
N LEU A 28 8.96 -5.52 3.26
CA LEU A 28 9.39 -5.50 1.85
C LEU A 28 10.52 -6.48 1.53
N ARG A 29 11.37 -6.86 2.51
CA ARG A 29 12.46 -7.86 2.35
C ARG A 29 12.02 -9.10 1.56
N PRO A 30 10.99 -9.87 1.97
CA PRO A 30 10.60 -11.10 1.27
C PRO A 30 10.12 -10.84 -0.16
N SER A 31 9.41 -9.73 -0.39
CA SER A 31 8.92 -9.34 -1.72
C SER A 31 10.07 -9.01 -2.67
N LEU A 32 11.11 -8.32 -2.19
CA LEU A 32 12.29 -8.01 -2.99
C LEU A 32 13.20 -9.21 -3.22
N ILE A 33 13.39 -10.07 -2.22
CA ILE A 33 14.19 -11.29 -2.39
C ILE A 33 13.55 -12.17 -3.46
N ARG A 34 12.22 -12.37 -3.44
CA ARG A 34 11.49 -13.10 -4.49
C ARG A 34 11.65 -12.48 -5.87
N PHE A 35 11.61 -11.14 -5.96
CA PHE A 35 11.82 -10.44 -7.23
C PHE A 35 13.27 -10.56 -7.72
N ALA A 36 14.25 -10.56 -6.81
CA ALA A 36 15.68 -10.60 -7.12
C ALA A 36 16.18 -12.02 -7.44
N GLU A 37 15.65 -13.06 -6.77
CA GLU A 37 15.93 -14.47 -7.09
C GLU A 37 15.48 -14.83 -8.51
N SER A 38 14.41 -14.21 -9.01
CA SER A 38 14.00 -14.34 -10.42
C SER A 38 15.03 -13.79 -11.42
N ARG A 39 16.04 -13.02 -10.97
CA ARG A 39 17.06 -12.40 -11.84
C ARG A 39 18.50 -12.81 -11.55
N ALA A 40 18.84 -13.38 -10.40
CA ALA A 40 20.24 -13.69 -10.08
C ALA A 40 20.43 -14.89 -9.13
N THR A 41 21.46 -15.69 -9.43
CA THR A 41 21.80 -16.99 -8.79
C THR A 41 22.66 -16.86 -7.51
N ASP A 42 23.14 -15.67 -7.14
CA ASP A 42 24.09 -15.49 -6.03
C ASP A 42 23.42 -14.93 -4.75
N THR A 43 22.91 -15.85 -3.93
CA THR A 43 22.06 -15.61 -2.75
C THR A 43 22.71 -14.73 -1.67
N ARG A 44 24.04 -14.68 -1.56
CA ARG A 44 24.72 -14.04 -0.40
C ARG A 44 25.03 -12.56 -0.60
N ARG A 45 25.30 -12.13 -1.84
CA ARG A 45 25.46 -10.71 -2.18
C ARG A 45 24.11 -10.03 -2.35
N LEU A 46 23.11 -10.77 -2.83
CA LEU A 46 21.75 -10.28 -3.02
C LEU A 46 21.11 -9.81 -1.73
N THR A 47 21.28 -10.51 -0.61
CA THR A 47 20.70 -10.09 0.68
C THR A 47 21.26 -8.75 1.16
N LEU A 48 22.57 -8.55 1.06
CA LEU A 48 23.22 -7.28 1.42
C LEU A 48 22.83 -6.13 0.49
N VAL A 49 22.79 -6.39 -0.83
CA VAL A 49 22.35 -5.39 -1.81
C VAL A 49 20.87 -5.06 -1.65
N THR A 50 20.03 -6.03 -1.32
CA THR A 50 18.58 -5.84 -1.11
C THR A 50 18.34 -4.98 0.13
N ASP A 51 19.05 -5.22 1.24
CA ASP A 51 18.92 -4.39 2.43
C ASP A 51 19.35 -2.94 2.19
N TYR A 52 20.43 -2.73 1.43
CA TYR A 52 20.87 -1.38 1.06
C TYR A 52 19.88 -0.72 0.08
N ALA A 53 19.38 -1.46 -0.90
CA ALA A 53 18.41 -1.00 -1.87
C ALA A 53 17.07 -0.63 -1.22
N LEU A 54 16.61 -1.37 -0.21
CA LEU A 54 15.42 -1.02 0.57
C LEU A 54 15.58 0.31 1.28
N ARG A 55 16.70 0.46 1.99
CA ARG A 55 16.97 1.67 2.76
C ARG A 55 17.09 2.88 1.85
N CYS A 56 17.83 2.76 0.74
CA CYS A 56 17.91 3.81 -0.27
C CYS A 56 16.55 4.06 -0.93
N GLY A 57 15.80 3.01 -1.27
CA GLY A 57 14.49 3.12 -1.92
C GLY A 57 13.48 3.89 -1.08
N ILE A 58 13.34 3.55 0.21
CA ILE A 58 12.39 4.23 1.10
C ILE A 58 12.76 5.71 1.29
N VAL A 59 14.05 6.01 1.46
CA VAL A 59 14.53 7.39 1.60
C VAL A 59 14.37 8.18 0.30
N LEU A 60 14.68 7.57 -0.85
CA LEU A 60 14.52 8.20 -2.16
C LEU A 60 13.05 8.47 -2.48
N VAL A 61 12.15 7.53 -2.20
CA VAL A 61 10.71 7.74 -2.37
C VAL A 61 10.23 8.87 -1.47
N SER A 62 10.64 8.89 -0.20
CA SER A 62 10.30 9.97 0.73
C SER A 62 10.80 11.34 0.24
N PHE A 63 12.04 11.38 -0.27
CA PHE A 63 12.63 12.58 -0.84
C PHE A 63 11.92 13.02 -2.13
N LEU A 64 11.59 12.08 -3.01
CA LEU A 64 10.88 12.37 -4.25
C LEU A 64 9.48 12.91 -3.97
N LEU A 65 8.76 12.34 -3.01
CA LEU A 65 7.46 12.85 -2.56
C LEU A 65 7.58 14.26 -1.98
N ALA A 66 8.61 14.54 -1.18
CA ALA A 66 8.85 15.86 -0.62
C ALA A 66 9.20 16.93 -1.68
N VAL A 67 9.89 16.54 -2.75
CA VAL A 67 10.23 17.43 -3.87
C VAL A 67 9.05 17.64 -4.81
N LEU A 68 8.26 16.60 -5.06
CA LEU A 68 7.17 16.63 -6.04
C LEU A 68 5.94 17.39 -5.51
N ILE A 69 5.65 17.29 -4.21
CA ILE A 69 4.44 17.87 -3.61
C ILE A 69 4.84 18.71 -2.39
N PRO A 70 4.88 20.05 -2.50
CA PRO A 70 5.21 20.93 -1.38
C PRO A 70 4.12 20.99 -0.30
N ASN A 71 2.89 20.56 -0.62
CA ASN A 71 1.74 20.55 0.30
C ASN A 71 1.48 19.13 0.86
N LEU A 72 2.01 18.85 2.04
CA LEU A 72 1.80 17.57 2.75
C LEU A 72 0.33 17.32 3.12
N GLU A 73 -0.48 18.39 3.22
CA GLU A 73 -1.89 18.33 3.59
C GLU A 73 -2.74 17.62 2.54
N ASP A 74 -2.39 17.75 1.26
CA ASP A 74 -3.07 17.07 0.15
C ASP A 74 -2.57 15.61 0.01
N LEU A 75 -1.30 15.38 0.31
CA LEU A 75 -0.67 14.07 0.17
C LEU A 75 -1.24 13.04 1.16
N ILE A 76 -1.37 13.39 2.44
CA ILE A 76 -1.85 12.49 3.49
C ILE A 76 -3.21 11.84 3.14
N PRO A 77 -4.27 12.59 2.79
CA PRO A 77 -5.54 12.01 2.38
C PRO A 77 -5.45 11.26 1.05
N LEU A 78 -4.58 11.66 0.13
CA LEU A 78 -4.41 10.97 -1.15
C LEU A 78 -3.88 9.54 -0.95
N VAL A 79 -2.74 9.42 -0.26
CA VAL A 79 -2.14 8.09 -0.02
C VAL A 79 -3.00 7.28 0.95
N GLY A 80 -3.68 7.95 1.89
CA GLY A 80 -4.58 7.32 2.86
C GLY A 80 -5.82 6.70 2.21
N VAL A 81 -6.52 7.43 1.35
CA VAL A 81 -7.69 6.90 0.63
C VAL A 81 -7.24 5.83 -0.36
N THR A 82 -6.20 6.07 -1.15
CA THR A 82 -5.76 5.06 -2.13
C THR A 82 -5.31 3.75 -1.47
N ALA A 83 -4.42 3.80 -0.47
CA ALA A 83 -3.98 2.62 0.25
C ALA A 83 -5.13 2.00 1.07
N GLY A 84 -5.94 2.82 1.73
CA GLY A 84 -7.08 2.36 2.54
C GLY A 84 -8.11 1.58 1.71
N MET A 85 -8.49 2.09 0.54
CA MET A 85 -9.45 1.41 -0.34
C MET A 85 -8.87 0.14 -0.98
N LEU A 86 -7.59 0.15 -1.33
CA LEU A 86 -6.88 -1.05 -1.78
C LEU A 86 -6.89 -2.12 -0.69
N LEU A 87 -6.49 -1.78 0.53
CA LEU A 87 -6.42 -2.72 1.66
C LEU A 87 -7.79 -3.19 2.13
N ALA A 88 -8.81 -2.31 2.15
CA ALA A 88 -10.11 -2.59 2.74
C ALA A 88 -11.11 -3.24 1.77
N LEU A 89 -11.01 -3.01 0.47
CA LEU A 89 -11.95 -3.59 -0.51
C LEU A 89 -11.26 -4.51 -1.51
N ILE A 90 -10.15 -4.06 -2.11
CA ILE A 90 -9.54 -4.79 -3.23
C ILE A 90 -8.83 -6.06 -2.74
N ILE A 91 -8.06 -5.98 -1.65
CA ILE A 91 -7.39 -7.15 -1.08
C ILE A 91 -8.39 -8.23 -0.63
N PRO A 92 -9.40 -7.94 0.23
CA PRO A 92 -10.34 -8.98 0.66
C PRO A 92 -11.13 -9.56 -0.51
N ALA A 93 -11.60 -8.74 -1.45
CA ALA A 93 -12.29 -9.25 -2.65
C ALA A 93 -11.38 -10.17 -3.48
N THR A 94 -10.08 -9.85 -3.61
CA THR A 94 -9.12 -10.70 -4.33
C THR A 94 -8.86 -12.01 -3.59
N VAL A 95 -8.69 -11.96 -2.28
CA VAL A 95 -8.48 -13.16 -1.44
C VAL A 95 -9.71 -14.05 -1.47
N ASP A 96 -10.91 -13.46 -1.40
CA ASP A 96 -12.17 -14.20 -1.46
C ASP A 96 -12.34 -14.89 -2.81
N VAL A 97 -12.11 -14.19 -3.94
CA VAL A 97 -12.16 -14.82 -5.26
C VAL A 97 -11.14 -15.95 -5.37
N THR A 98 -9.88 -15.73 -5.00
CA THR A 98 -8.83 -16.76 -5.16
C THR A 98 -9.04 -17.99 -4.28
N THR A 99 -9.60 -17.81 -3.08
CA THR A 99 -9.79 -18.91 -2.12
C THR A 99 -11.07 -19.69 -2.37
N PHE A 100 -12.18 -19.00 -2.65
CA PHE A 100 -13.49 -19.65 -2.71
C PHE A 100 -13.88 -20.13 -4.11
N LEU A 101 -13.36 -19.51 -5.18
CA LEU A 101 -13.63 -19.93 -6.55
C LEU A 101 -13.29 -21.40 -6.84
N PRO A 102 -12.13 -21.98 -6.42
CA PRO A 102 -11.84 -23.39 -6.66
C PRO A 102 -12.80 -24.32 -5.91
N VAL A 103 -13.15 -23.98 -4.66
CA VAL A 103 -14.04 -24.79 -3.81
C VAL A 103 -15.45 -24.88 -4.40
N TYR A 104 -16.00 -23.76 -4.87
CA TYR A 104 -17.33 -23.76 -5.46
C TYR A 104 -17.38 -24.40 -6.86
N LEU A 105 -16.28 -24.36 -7.62
CA LEU A 105 -16.17 -25.08 -8.89
C LEU A 105 -16.24 -26.60 -8.69
N GLU A 106 -15.61 -27.12 -7.64
CA GLU A 106 -15.63 -28.55 -7.30
C GLU A 106 -17.03 -29.01 -6.88
N GLU A 107 -17.79 -28.19 -6.16
CA GLU A 107 -19.16 -28.51 -5.74
C GLU A 107 -20.25 -28.31 -6.83
N LYS A 108 -19.89 -27.82 -8.03
CA LYS A 108 -20.81 -27.53 -9.15
C LYS A 108 -22.02 -26.66 -8.76
N ARG A 109 -21.91 -25.85 -7.70
CA ARG A 109 -22.95 -24.95 -7.22
C ARG A 109 -22.89 -23.61 -7.95
N TYR A 110 -23.39 -23.59 -9.18
CA TYR A 110 -23.35 -22.42 -10.06
C TYR A 110 -24.00 -21.15 -9.47
N LYS A 111 -25.05 -21.29 -8.65
CA LYS A 111 -25.72 -20.14 -8.03
C LYS A 111 -24.81 -19.41 -7.04
N ASP A 112 -24.06 -20.15 -6.23
CA ASP A 112 -23.16 -19.56 -5.23
C ASP A 112 -21.91 -18.95 -5.87
N ILE A 113 -21.42 -19.55 -6.97
CA ILE A 113 -20.35 -18.94 -7.79
C ILE A 113 -20.80 -17.59 -8.33
N VAL A 114 -22.02 -17.50 -8.86
CA VAL A 114 -22.54 -16.26 -9.44
C VAL A 114 -22.75 -15.19 -8.36
N THR A 115 -23.32 -15.53 -7.20
CA THR A 115 -23.47 -14.58 -6.08
C THR A 115 -22.12 -14.07 -5.59
N LEU A 116 -21.14 -14.96 -5.41
CA LEU A 116 -19.79 -14.60 -4.98
C LEU A 116 -19.07 -13.70 -6.00
N LEU A 117 -19.22 -14.00 -7.29
CA LEU A 117 -18.62 -13.18 -8.35
C LEU A 117 -19.26 -11.79 -8.41
N ILE A 118 -20.58 -11.70 -8.21
CA ILE A 118 -21.32 -10.44 -8.20
C ILE A 118 -20.88 -9.57 -7.02
N ASP A 119 -20.85 -10.13 -5.81
CA ASP A 119 -20.45 -9.37 -4.61
C ASP A 119 -19.00 -8.88 -4.72
N ASN A 120 -18.07 -9.76 -5.14
CA ASN A 120 -16.67 -9.37 -5.30
C ASN A 120 -16.45 -8.36 -6.43
N THR A 121 -17.20 -8.46 -7.53
CA THR A 121 -17.16 -7.45 -8.61
C THR A 121 -17.71 -6.12 -8.14
N PHE A 122 -18.77 -6.13 -7.32
CA PHE A 122 -19.33 -4.93 -6.73
C PHE A 122 -18.31 -4.24 -5.81
N PHE A 123 -17.71 -4.97 -4.88
CA PHE A 123 -16.65 -4.44 -3.99
C PHE A 123 -15.44 -3.91 -4.75
N PHE A 124 -15.02 -4.61 -5.81
CA PHE A 124 -13.93 -4.17 -6.67
C PHE A 124 -14.28 -2.85 -7.38
N SER A 125 -15.47 -2.77 -7.98
CA SER A 125 -15.94 -1.57 -8.68
C SER A 125 -16.06 -0.35 -7.73
N LEU A 126 -16.54 -0.58 -6.50
CA LEU A 126 -16.64 0.44 -5.47
C LEU A 126 -15.26 0.92 -5.05
N GLY A 127 -14.31 -0.01 -4.87
CA GLY A 127 -12.90 0.32 -4.60
C GLY A 127 -12.28 1.21 -5.67
N VAL A 128 -12.45 0.87 -6.95
CA VAL A 128 -11.94 1.68 -8.07
C VAL A 128 -12.62 3.05 -8.11
N PHE A 129 -13.94 3.13 -7.95
CA PHE A 129 -14.67 4.39 -7.93
C PHE A 129 -14.16 5.33 -6.82
N PHE A 130 -13.95 4.80 -5.62
CA PHE A 130 -13.51 5.59 -4.48
C PHE A 130 -12.06 6.07 -4.62
N VAL A 131 -11.19 5.26 -5.23
CA VAL A 131 -9.82 5.65 -5.59
C VAL A 131 -9.84 6.80 -6.60
N VAL A 132 -10.66 6.70 -7.66
CA VAL A 132 -10.78 7.74 -8.69
C VAL A 132 -11.36 9.03 -8.12
N ALA A 133 -12.43 8.94 -7.32
CA ALA A 133 -13.02 10.10 -6.66
C ALA A 133 -12.03 10.76 -5.69
N GLY A 134 -11.28 9.96 -4.92
CA GLY A 134 -10.24 10.45 -4.02
C GLY A 134 -9.11 11.17 -4.77
N LEU A 135 -8.68 10.64 -5.92
CA LEU A 135 -7.69 11.27 -6.80
C LEU A 135 -8.20 12.58 -7.41
N ASP A 136 -9.40 12.59 -7.99
CA ASP A 136 -9.97 13.79 -8.64
C ASP A 136 -10.14 14.94 -7.65
N THR A 137 -10.62 14.65 -6.43
CA THR A 137 -10.80 15.66 -5.37
C THR A 137 -9.47 16.30 -4.97
N ASN A 138 -8.41 15.50 -4.84
CA ASN A 138 -7.10 15.97 -4.39
C ASN A 138 -6.33 16.71 -5.49
N ILE A 139 -6.39 16.23 -6.75
CA ILE A 139 -5.74 16.89 -7.89
C ILE A 139 -6.38 18.26 -8.15
N ARG A 140 -7.70 18.41 -7.99
CA ARG A 140 -8.37 19.72 -8.08
C ARG A 140 -7.90 20.69 -7.01
N HIS A 141 -7.62 20.20 -5.81
CA HIS A 141 -7.11 21.01 -4.70
C HIS A 141 -5.66 21.47 -4.92
N LEU A 142 -4.87 20.69 -5.67
CA LEU A 142 -3.48 21.04 -6.04
C LEU A 142 -3.36 22.01 -7.24
N LEU A 143 -4.41 22.12 -8.07
CA LEU A 143 -4.41 22.95 -9.30
C LEU A 143 -5.20 24.26 -9.19
N GLY A 144 -5.95 24.49 -8.10
CA GLY A 144 -6.68 25.72 -7.80
C GLY A 144 -6.05 26.52 -6.67
#